data_AF-B2TR00-F1
#
_entry.id   AF-B2TR00-F1
#
_cell.length_a   1.000
_cell.length_b   1.000
_cell.length_c   1.000
_cell.angle_alpha   90.00
_cell.angle_beta   90.00
_cell.angle_gamma   90.00
#
_symmetry.space_group_name_H-M   'P 1'
#
loop_
_entity.id
_entity.type
_entity.pdbx_description
1 polymer ?
#
loop_
_entity_poly.entity_id
_entity_poly.type
_entity_poly.pdbx_seq_one_letter_code
_entity_poly.pdbx_strand_id
1 'polypeptide(L)' 'MLEKIMLTDKEYENLAKGIAMGVGIGTIIGTIFDNAVFFFAAGGVLGIIGSLIYSKIEEHKENHI' A
#
# COMPACT_ATOMS: atom_id res chain seq x y z
N MET A 1 6.93 5.65 -22.94
CA MET A 1 7.53 4.83 -21.85
C MET A 1 6.82 4.99 -20.49
N LEU A 2 5.73 5.79 -20.37
CA LEU A 2 4.90 5.89 -19.16
C LEU A 2 3.69 4.94 -19.15
N GLU A 3 3.30 4.39 -20.31
CA GLU A 3 2.13 3.51 -20.43
C GLU A 3 2.22 2.21 -19.61
N LYS A 4 3.44 1.81 -19.19
CA LYS A 4 3.64 0.60 -18.38
C LYS A 4 3.54 0.81 -16.86
N ILE A 5 3.38 2.06 -16.41
CA ILE A 5 3.17 2.43 -14.99
C ILE A 5 1.72 2.93 -14.77
N MET A 6 0.89 2.99 -15.83
CA MET A 6 -0.53 3.29 -15.66
C MET A 6 -1.22 2.06 -15.06
N LEU A 7 -1.18 1.99 -13.73
CA LEU A 7 -2.08 1.18 -12.92
C LEU A 7 -3.51 1.56 -13.31
N THR A 8 -4.39 0.57 -13.34
CA THR A 8 -5.83 0.78 -13.50
C THR A 8 -6.37 1.63 -12.34
N ASP A 9 -7.52 2.28 -12.52
CA ASP A 9 -8.13 3.08 -11.45
C ASP A 9 -8.32 2.27 -10.15
N LYS A 10 -8.65 0.98 -10.29
CA LYS A 10 -8.82 0.05 -9.16
C LYS A 10 -7.52 -0.26 -8.43
N GLU A 11 -6.43 -0.43 -9.16
CA GLU A 11 -5.10 -0.62 -8.58
C GLU A 11 -4.59 0.65 -7.89
N TYR A 12 -4.87 1.84 -8.46
CA TYR A 12 -4.58 3.12 -7.81
C TYR A 12 -5.36 3.28 -6.50
N GLU A 13 -6.64 2.89 -6.48
CA GLU A 13 -7.45 2.93 -5.27
C GLU A 13 -6.91 1.98 -4.19
N ASN A 14 -6.54 0.76 -4.57
CA ASN A 14 -5.93 -0.22 -3.67
C ASN A 14 -4.57 0.27 -3.13
N LEU A 15 -3.73 0.87 -3.97
CA LEU A 15 -2.46 1.48 -3.59
C LEU A 15 -2.68 2.64 -2.60
N ALA A 16 -3.60 3.55 -2.90
CA ALA A 16 -3.92 4.68 -2.04
C ALA A 16 -4.45 4.23 -0.68
N LYS A 17 -5.36 3.25 -0.65
CA LYS A 17 -5.87 2.65 0.60
C LYS A 17 -4.75 1.97 1.39
N GLY A 18 -3.87 1.22 0.73
CA GLY A 18 -2.73 0.56 1.35
C GLY A 18 -1.76 1.56 1.99
N ILE A 19 -1.42 2.65 1.28
CA ILE A 19 -0.58 3.73 1.81
C ILE A 19 -1.26 4.41 2.99
N ALA A 20 -2.52 4.83 2.85
CA ALA A 20 -3.24 5.53 3.91
C ALA A 20 -3.33 4.68 5.20
N MET A 21 -3.63 3.38 5.04
CA MET A 21 -3.70 2.43 6.16
C MET A 21 -2.33 2.17 6.77
N GLY A 22 -1.31 1.91 5.94
CA GLY A 22 0.06 1.61 6.40
C GLY A 22 0.70 2.80 7.12
N VAL A 23 0.57 4.00 6.56
CA VAL A 23 1.04 5.26 7.17
C VAL A 23 0.25 5.57 8.43
N GLY A 24 -1.08 5.45 8.42
CA GLY A 24 -1.93 5.73 9.57
C GLY A 24 -1.55 4.84 10.76
N ILE A 25 -1.48 3.52 10.54
CA ILE A 25 -1.10 2.55 11.58
C ILE A 25 0.36 2.76 12.01
N GLY A 26 1.28 2.92 11.06
CA GLY A 26 2.69 3.15 11.33
C GLY A 26 2.94 4.41 12.16
N THR A 27 2.20 5.48 11.91
CA THR A 27 2.30 6.73 12.69
C THR A 27 1.80 6.51 14.12
N ILE A 28 0.64 5.88 14.31
CA ILE A 28 0.08 5.61 15.65
C ILE A 28 1.05 4.76 16.47
N ILE A 29 1.57 3.69 15.88
CA ILE A 29 2.57 2.83 16.54
C ILE A 29 3.84 3.63 16.82
N GLY A 30 4.34 4.39 15.84
CA GLY A 30 5.54 5.20 16.00
C GLY A 30 5.46 6.24 17.10
N THR A 31 4.29 6.84 17.32
CA THR A 31 4.05 7.75 18.45
C THR A 31 4.15 7.04 19.79
N ILE A 32 3.68 5.79 19.90
CA ILE A 32 3.78 4.99 21.14
C ILE A 32 5.24 4.65 21.46
N PHE A 33 6.07 4.41 20.44
CA PHE A 33 7.49 4.07 20.60
C PHE A 33 8.44 5.27 20.53
N ASP A 34 7.92 6.50 20.58
CA ASP A 34 8.66 7.77 20.48
C ASP A 34 9.59 7.85 19.23
N ASN A 35 9.19 7.18 18.16
CA ASN A 35 9.94 7.14 16.91
C ASN A 35 9.01 7.23 15.69
N ALA A 36 8.15 8.26 15.69
CA ALA A 36 7.10 8.45 14.70
C ALA A 36 7.62 8.47 13.25
N VAL A 37 8.76 9.11 12.99
CA VAL A 37 9.33 9.25 11.64
C VAL A 37 9.73 7.90 11.05
N PHE A 38 10.37 7.04 11.85
CA PHE A 38 10.80 5.73 11.39
C PHE A 38 9.61 4.84 11.05
N PHE A 39 8.62 4.76 11.94
CA PHE A 39 7.45 3.92 11.71
C PHE A 39 6.47 4.48 10.68
N PHE A 40 6.42 5.81 10.48
CA PHE A 40 5.72 6.43 9.34
C PHE A 40 6.30 5.95 8.01
N ALA A 41 7.64 6.02 7.87
CA ALA A 41 8.32 5.59 6.66
C ALA A 41 8.18 4.08 6.43
N ALA A 42 8.40 3.27 7.47
CA ALA A 42 8.24 1.82 7.41
C ALA A 42 6.78 1.42 7.08
N GLY A 43 5.81 2.06 7.73
CA GLY A 43 4.38 1.84 7.50
C GLY A 43 3.95 2.19 6.07
N GLY A 44 4.46 3.29 5.52
CA GLY A 44 4.23 3.66 4.12
C GLY A 44 4.79 2.63 3.13
N VAL A 45 6.04 2.20 3.32
CA VAL A 45 6.66 1.17 2.46
C VAL A 45 5.92 -0.17 2.57
N LEU A 46 5.56 -0.61 3.77
CA LEU A 46 4.78 -1.82 3.99
C LEU A 46 3.38 -1.72 3.37
N GLY A 47 2.74 -0.55 3.44
CA GLY A 47 1.46 -0.26 2.81
C GLY A 47 1.51 -0.38 1.28
N ILE A 48 2.55 0.18 0.66
CA ILE A 48 2.80 0.06 -0.79
C ILE A 48 3.00 -1.40 -1.17
N ILE A 49 3.93 -2.10 -0.52
CA ILE A 49 4.23 -3.51 -0.83
C ILE A 49 2.97 -4.39 -0.65
N GLY A 50 2.24 -4.19 0.45
CA GLY A 50 1.00 -4.91 0.74
C GLY A 50 -0.07 -4.69 -0.34
N SER A 51 -0.28 -3.45 -0.78
CA SER A 51 -1.25 -3.14 -1.83
C SER A 51 -0.87 -3.74 -3.19
N LEU A 52 0.41 -3.74 -3.56
CA LEU A 52 0.87 -4.33 -4.82
C LEU A 52 0.71 -5.85 -4.82
N ILE A 53 1.00 -6.50 -3.70
CA ILE A 53 0.76 -7.95 -3.52
C ILE A 53 -0.75 -8.23 -3.61
N TYR A 54 -1.58 -7.43 -2.94
CA TYR A 54 -3.02 -7.60 -2.95
C TYR A 54 -3.61 -7.45 -4.35
N SER A 55 -3.26 -6.39 -5.08
CA SER A 55 -3.69 -6.19 -6.48
C SER A 55 -3.32 -7.38 -7.36
N LYS A 56 -2.10 -7.91 -7.23
CA LYS A 56 -1.66 -9.06 -8.03
C LYS A 56 -2.43 -10.35 -7.70
N ILE A 57 -2.81 -10.54 -6.43
CA ILE A 57 -3.63 -11.68 -6.00
C ILE A 57 -5.08 -11.52 -6.50
N GLU A 58 -5.63 -10.29 -6.43
CA GLU A 58 -6.98 -9.98 -6.88
C GLU A 58 -7.13 -10.20 -8.39
N GLU A 59 -6.17 -9.73 -9.18
CA GLU A 59 -6.13 -9.93 -10.64
C GLU A 59 -6.06 -11.41 -11.04
N HIS A 60 -5.33 -12.23 -10.27
CA HIS A 60 -5.29 -13.69 -10.48
C HIS A 60 -6.59 -14.40 -10.13
N LYS A 61 -7.37 -13.86 -9.20
CA LYS A 61 -8.70 -14.40 -8.84
C LYS A 61 -9.74 -14.06 -9.91
N GLU A 62 -9.64 -12.89 -10.54
CA GLU A 62 -10.59 -12.44 -11.57
C GLU A 62 -10.40 -13.17 -12.91
N ASN A 63 -9.16 -13.57 -13.24
CA ASN A 63 -8.85 -14.33 -14.48
C ASN A 63 -9.17 -15.84 -14.44
N HIS A 64 -9.74 -16.35 -13.34
CA HIS A 64 -10.03 -17.77 -13.15
C HIS A 64 -11.52 -18.07 -12.83
N ILE A 65 -12.41 -17.10 -13.10
CA ILE A 65 -13.87 -17.24 -13.01
C ILE A 65 -14.47 -17.16 -14.42
#